data_AF-X0X769-F1
#
_entry.id   AF-X0X769-F1
#
_cell.length_a   1.000
_cell.length_b   1.000
_cell.length_c   1.000
_cell.angle_alpha   90.00
_cell.angle_beta   90.00
_cell.angle_gamma   90.00
#
_symmetry.space_group_name_H-M   'P 1'
#
loop_
_entity.id
_entity.type
_entity.pdbx_description
1 polymer ?
#
loop_
_entity_poly.entity_id
_entity_poly.type
_entity_poly.pdbx_seq_one_letter_code
_entity_poly.pdbx_strand_id
1 'polypeptide(L)'
;HIEIISKLIMQEKNVVSGISMLAEKIKGSYSLVVLTQDGIYAARDVYGFRPLMLGEGSGTYLVSSESRAVQNMGINRLRDVRPGEIVLITKKGFETKKQLKSPGRAHCAFEWAYTASMDSKIDGLYVQEARNNLGKSLAERDIEEGGIQADLVAPVPMSGIGHALGYHMVSGLPYQEVFLYNRYADRSYTQLTQEDRDRVAKKKLSVLEYALRDKRIVLCDDSIVRGTQIREKVRDLKNAGAKEVHVRVAC
;
A
#
# COMPACT_ATOMS: atom_id res chain seq x y z
N HIS A 1 11.34 0.54 -19.85
CA HIS A 1 10.25 1.54 -19.70
C HIS A 1 10.78 2.96 -19.45
N ILE A 2 11.60 3.20 -18.42
CA ILE A 2 12.13 4.56 -18.10
C ILE A 2 12.92 5.19 -19.26
N GLU A 3 13.71 4.39 -19.99
CA GLU A 3 14.44 4.86 -21.16
C GLU A 3 13.52 5.39 -22.28
N ILE A 4 12.39 4.72 -22.53
CA ILE A 4 11.41 5.13 -23.54
C ILE A 4 10.74 6.44 -23.12
N ILE A 5 10.36 6.56 -21.85
CA ILE A 5 9.79 7.79 -21.29
C ILE A 5 10.78 8.95 -21.47
N SER A 6 12.06 8.73 -21.14
CA SER A 6 13.10 9.75 -21.26
C SER A 6 13.30 10.17 -22.72
N LYS A 7 13.38 9.20 -23.65
CA LYS A 7 13.51 9.47 -25.09
C LYS A 7 12.33 10.28 -25.64
N LEU A 8 11.10 9.98 -25.22
CA LEU A 8 9.92 10.74 -25.62
C LEU A 8 9.98 12.18 -25.09
N ILE A 9 10.31 12.38 -23.82
CA ILE A 9 10.44 13.73 -23.26
C ILE A 9 11.50 14.55 -24.03
N MET A 10 12.62 13.92 -24.41
CA MET A 10 13.73 14.56 -25.13
C MET A 10 13.44 14.87 -26.61
N GLN A 11 12.36 14.35 -27.20
CA GLN A 11 11.95 14.71 -28.57
C GLN A 11 11.33 16.11 -28.65
N GLU A 12 10.93 16.66 -27.52
CA GLU A 12 10.26 17.96 -27.44
C GLU A 12 11.24 19.08 -27.04
N LYS A 13 10.85 20.33 -27.32
CA LYS A 13 11.73 21.51 -27.13
C LYS A 13 12.10 21.78 -25.66
N ASN A 14 11.25 21.39 -24.73
CA ASN A 14 11.48 21.53 -23.29
C ASN A 14 10.78 20.40 -22.51
N VAL A 15 11.11 20.27 -21.22
CA VAL A 15 10.59 19.19 -20.37
C VAL A 15 9.07 19.25 -20.19
N VAL A 16 8.49 20.45 -20.12
CA VAL A 16 7.03 20.61 -19.96
C VAL A 16 6.29 20.12 -21.20
N SER A 17 6.75 20.47 -22.41
CA SER A 17 6.21 19.93 -23.65
C SER A 17 6.45 18.43 -23.78
N GLY A 18 7.63 17.95 -23.37
CA GLY A 18 7.98 16.52 -23.36
C GLY A 18 7.05 15.67 -22.50
N ILE A 19 6.79 16.10 -21.26
CA ILE A 19 5.85 15.42 -20.36
C ILE A 19 4.41 15.55 -20.86
N SER A 20 4.04 16.68 -21.47
CA SER A 20 2.71 16.83 -22.10
C SER A 20 2.50 15.81 -23.22
N MET A 21 3.48 15.70 -24.13
CA MET A 21 3.45 14.73 -25.22
C MET A 21 3.45 13.28 -24.71
N LEU A 22 4.20 13.00 -23.64
CA LEU A 22 4.19 11.70 -22.97
C LEU A 22 2.77 11.30 -22.53
N ALA A 23 2.02 12.22 -21.94
CA ALA A 23 0.65 11.99 -21.49
C ALA A 23 -0.32 11.68 -22.65
N GLU A 24 -0.06 12.22 -23.84
CA GLU A 24 -0.85 11.97 -25.04
C GLU A 24 -0.51 10.64 -25.70
N LYS A 25 0.77 10.25 -25.72
CA LYS A 25 1.24 9.06 -26.44
C LYS A 25 1.21 7.78 -25.61
N ILE A 26 1.45 7.85 -24.30
CA ILE A 26 1.53 6.65 -23.45
C ILE A 26 0.19 6.40 -22.76
N LYS A 27 -0.33 5.19 -22.96
CA LYS A 27 -1.39 4.62 -22.12
C LYS A 27 -0.76 3.87 -20.96
N GLY A 28 -0.82 4.44 -19.76
CA GLY A 28 -0.25 3.86 -18.55
C GLY A 28 -0.33 4.81 -17.37
N SER A 29 0.27 4.41 -16.26
CA SER A 29 0.40 5.24 -15.06
C SER A 29 1.85 5.63 -14.83
N TYR A 30 2.06 6.82 -14.26
CA TYR A 30 3.39 7.27 -13.90
C TYR A 30 3.36 8.33 -12.80
N SER A 31 4.43 8.33 -12.01
CA SER A 31 4.87 9.43 -11.18
C SER A 31 6.34 9.64 -11.51
N LEU A 32 6.67 10.81 -12.03
CA LEU A 32 7.97 11.11 -12.63
C LEU A 32 8.67 12.19 -11.84
N VAL A 33 9.99 12.02 -11.73
CA VAL A 33 10.91 13.03 -11.23
C VAL A 33 12.02 13.16 -12.28
N VAL A 34 12.22 14.36 -12.82
CA VAL A 34 13.20 14.65 -13.88
C VAL A 34 14.10 15.79 -13.42
N LEU A 35 15.40 15.51 -13.27
CA LEU A 35 16.39 16.52 -12.91
C LEU A 35 16.89 17.24 -14.18
N THR A 36 16.95 18.56 -14.11
CA THR A 36 17.44 19.43 -15.19
C THR A 36 18.31 20.55 -14.61
N GLN A 37 18.88 21.39 -15.48
CA GLN A 37 19.57 22.61 -15.05
C GLN A 37 18.63 23.64 -14.40
N ASP A 38 17.35 23.65 -14.76
CA ASP A 38 16.35 24.57 -14.19
C ASP A 38 15.91 24.17 -12.77
N GLY A 39 16.06 22.90 -12.43
CA GLY A 39 15.55 22.29 -11.21
C GLY A 39 14.99 20.88 -11.43
N ILE A 40 14.16 20.43 -10.48
CA ILE A 40 13.54 19.11 -10.52
C ILE A 40 12.09 19.26 -10.98
N TYR A 41 11.73 18.61 -12.08
CA TYR A 41 10.34 18.49 -12.51
C TYR A 41 9.71 17.26 -11.87
N ALA A 42 8.55 17.42 -11.24
CA ALA A 42 7.71 16.35 -10.72
C ALA A 42 6.40 16.31 -11.51
N ALA A 43 5.99 15.14 -11.98
CA ALA A 43 4.75 15.01 -12.74
C ALA A 43 3.98 13.73 -12.42
N ARG A 44 2.65 13.84 -12.41
CA ARG A 44 1.73 12.71 -12.19
C ARG A 44 0.88 12.52 -13.44
N ASP A 45 0.56 11.27 -13.77
CA ASP A 45 -0.32 10.96 -14.89
C ASP A 45 -1.70 11.63 -14.75
N VAL A 46 -2.44 11.75 -15.86
CA VAL A 46 -3.72 12.49 -15.92
C VAL A 46 -4.81 11.90 -15.04
N TYR A 47 -4.67 10.67 -14.56
CA TYR A 47 -5.61 10.02 -13.65
C TYR A 47 -5.16 10.09 -12.18
N GLY A 48 -3.90 10.44 -11.92
CA GLY A 48 -3.31 10.41 -10.59
C GLY A 48 -3.15 8.98 -10.05
N PHE A 49 -2.86 8.01 -10.91
CA PHE A 49 -2.92 6.59 -10.51
C PHE A 49 -1.89 6.23 -9.44
N ARG A 50 -0.61 6.57 -9.65
CA ARG A 50 0.46 6.37 -8.65
C ARG A 50 0.61 7.59 -7.74
N PRO A 51 0.96 7.43 -6.46
CA PRO A 51 1.10 8.54 -5.52
C PRO A 51 2.38 9.33 -5.80
N LEU A 52 2.29 10.65 -5.64
CA LEU A 52 3.42 11.56 -5.71
C LEU A 52 3.07 12.79 -4.89
N MET A 53 3.95 13.21 -4.01
CA MET A 53 3.65 14.28 -3.07
C MET A 53 4.85 15.18 -2.78
N LEU A 54 4.54 16.40 -2.36
CA LEU A 54 5.47 17.48 -2.10
C LEU A 54 5.63 17.70 -0.58
N GLY A 55 6.86 18.00 -0.16
CA GLY A 55 7.17 18.38 1.22
C GLY A 55 8.06 19.61 1.27
N GLU A 56 7.89 20.41 2.32
CA GLU A 56 8.71 21.59 2.57
C GLU A 56 9.01 21.79 4.04
N GLY A 57 10.22 22.27 4.33
CA GLY A 57 10.68 22.51 5.69
C GLY A 57 12.14 22.97 5.71
N SER A 58 12.47 23.91 6.60
CA SER A 58 13.85 24.40 6.77
C SER A 58 14.53 24.84 5.47
N GLY A 59 13.79 25.52 4.58
CA GLY A 59 14.29 25.95 3.26
C GLY A 59 14.55 24.82 2.26
N THR A 60 14.15 23.58 2.57
CA THR A 60 14.26 22.40 1.72
C THR A 60 12.93 22.07 1.09
N TYR A 61 12.96 21.72 -0.19
CA TYR A 61 11.81 21.28 -0.97
C TYR A 61 12.09 19.88 -1.50
N LEU A 62 11.10 19.00 -1.37
CA LEU A 62 11.25 17.61 -1.80
C LEU A 62 9.98 17.10 -2.48
N VAL A 63 10.18 16.00 -3.20
CA VAL A 63 9.12 15.19 -3.78
C VAL A 63 9.38 13.73 -3.46
N SER A 64 8.33 12.98 -3.12
CA SER A 64 8.41 11.55 -2.82
C SER A 64 7.13 10.85 -3.24
N SER A 65 7.20 9.54 -3.50
CA SER A 65 6.02 8.71 -3.69
C SER A 65 5.16 8.60 -2.43
N GLU A 66 5.76 8.76 -1.24
CA GLU A 66 5.09 8.55 0.05
C GLU A 66 5.49 9.59 1.11
N SER A 67 4.56 9.91 2.02
CA SER A 67 4.77 10.92 3.06
C SER A 67 5.74 10.49 4.15
N ARG A 68 5.88 9.18 4.39
CA ARG A 68 6.84 8.65 5.36
C ARG A 68 8.26 9.13 5.09
N ALA A 69 8.67 9.18 3.82
CA ALA A 69 10.00 9.67 3.45
C ALA A 69 10.21 11.14 3.87
N VAL A 70 9.17 11.96 3.71
CA VAL A 70 9.16 13.38 4.09
C VAL A 70 9.28 13.53 5.61
N GLN A 71 8.49 12.76 6.35
CA GLN A 71 8.47 12.76 7.82
C GLN A 71 9.80 12.28 8.42
N ASN A 72 10.42 11.23 7.85
CA ASN A 72 11.72 10.73 8.30
C ASN A 72 12.85 11.76 8.17
N MET A 73 12.70 12.74 7.28
CA MET A 73 13.64 13.86 7.12
C MET A 73 13.34 15.03 8.06
N GLY A 74 12.33 14.91 8.95
CA GLY A 74 11.88 16.01 9.81
C GLY A 74 11.21 17.15 9.04
N ILE A 75 10.71 16.87 7.83
CA ILE A 75 10.09 17.85 6.94
C ILE A 75 8.57 17.67 6.95
N ASN A 76 7.83 18.76 6.75
CA ASN A 76 6.38 18.72 6.72
C ASN A 76 5.88 18.35 5.32
N ARG A 77 4.87 17.48 5.28
CA ARG A 77 4.10 17.25 4.06
C ARG A 77 3.34 18.53 3.70
N LEU A 78 3.47 18.97 2.45
CA LEU A 78 2.71 20.08 1.90
C LEU A 78 1.39 19.60 1.28
N ARG A 79 1.47 18.89 0.14
CA ARG A 79 0.31 18.38 -0.61
C ARG A 79 0.71 17.30 -1.60
N ASP A 80 -0.24 16.55 -2.12
CA ASP A 80 -0.04 15.66 -3.26
C ASP A 80 0.10 16.47 -4.57
N VAL A 81 0.84 15.90 -5.52
CA VAL A 81 0.86 16.34 -6.91
C VAL A 81 -0.49 15.95 -7.53
N ARG A 82 -1.18 16.91 -8.13
CA ARG A 82 -2.53 16.70 -8.67
C ARG A 82 -2.47 15.85 -9.95
N PRO A 83 -3.55 15.13 -10.31
CA PRO A 83 -3.63 14.44 -11.59
C PRO A 83 -3.28 15.36 -12.77
N GLY A 84 -2.36 14.93 -13.61
CA GLY A 84 -1.87 15.68 -14.77
C GLY A 84 -1.02 16.91 -14.45
N GLU A 85 -0.66 17.15 -13.19
CA GLU A 85 0.13 18.31 -12.80
C GLU A 85 1.63 18.09 -13.09
N ILE A 86 2.27 19.13 -13.63
CA ILE A 86 3.72 19.24 -13.83
C ILE A 86 4.20 20.38 -12.94
N VAL A 87 5.01 20.06 -11.93
CA VAL A 87 5.58 20.99 -10.95
C VAL A 87 7.08 21.11 -11.18
N LEU A 88 7.60 22.34 -11.23
CA LEU A 88 9.03 22.62 -11.12
C LEU A 88 9.37 22.92 -9.65
N ILE A 89 10.39 22.24 -9.15
CA ILE A 89 10.94 22.40 -7.80
C ILE A 89 12.31 23.08 -7.94
N THR A 90 12.47 24.24 -7.32
CA THR A 90 13.73 25.00 -7.29
C THR A 90 14.07 25.41 -5.87
N LYS A 91 15.23 26.06 -5.67
CA LYS A 91 15.58 26.72 -4.40
C LYS A 91 14.58 27.79 -3.94
N LYS A 92 13.71 28.29 -4.83
CA LYS A 92 12.67 29.28 -4.51
C LYS A 92 11.34 28.62 -4.09
N GLY A 93 11.20 27.31 -4.25
CA GLY A 93 9.98 26.55 -3.95
C GLY A 93 9.36 25.86 -5.16
N PHE A 94 8.07 25.61 -5.06
CA PHE A 94 7.26 24.88 -6.03
C PHE A 94 6.53 25.81 -7.00
N GLU A 95 6.59 25.51 -8.29
CA GLU A 95 5.84 26.22 -9.33
C GLU A 95 5.11 25.23 -10.23
N THR A 96 3.78 25.30 -10.30
CA THR A 96 3.03 24.51 -11.29
C THR A 96 3.27 25.09 -12.68
N LYS A 97 4.02 24.38 -13.51
CA LYS A 97 4.32 24.79 -14.90
C LYS A 97 3.18 24.49 -15.85
N LYS A 98 2.44 23.42 -15.60
CA LYS A 98 1.26 23.04 -16.38
C LYS A 98 0.37 22.09 -15.59
N GLN A 99 -0.93 22.12 -15.89
CA GLN A 99 -1.87 21.12 -15.45
C GLN A 99 -2.61 20.57 -16.67
N LEU A 100 -2.37 19.30 -17.00
CA LEU A 100 -3.05 18.61 -18.07
C LEU A 100 -4.49 18.30 -17.66
N LYS A 101 -5.41 18.31 -18.62
CA LYS A 101 -6.83 18.03 -18.35
C LYS A 101 -6.98 16.57 -17.91
N SER A 102 -7.47 16.39 -16.69
CA SER A 102 -7.81 15.07 -16.17
C SER A 102 -9.22 14.66 -16.64
N PRO A 103 -9.38 13.47 -17.25
CA PRO A 103 -10.71 12.94 -17.60
C PRO A 103 -11.44 12.35 -16.37
N GLY A 104 -10.74 12.14 -15.26
CA GLY A 104 -11.25 11.52 -14.04
C GLY A 104 -10.09 11.06 -13.15
N ARG A 105 -10.41 10.62 -11.93
CA ARG A 105 -9.42 10.06 -10.99
C ARG A 105 -9.50 8.54 -11.00
N ALA A 106 -8.34 7.89 -11.03
CA ALA A 106 -8.25 6.43 -10.92
C ALA A 106 -7.05 6.06 -10.04
N HIS A 107 -7.14 6.34 -8.76
CA HIS A 107 -6.06 6.02 -7.82
C HIS A 107 -5.84 4.50 -7.72
N CYS A 108 -4.60 4.08 -7.53
CA CYS A 108 -4.28 2.68 -7.30
C CYS A 108 -4.77 2.25 -5.90
N ALA A 109 -5.89 1.52 -5.84
CA ALA A 109 -6.46 1.03 -4.58
C ALA A 109 -5.47 0.17 -3.76
N PHE A 110 -4.56 -0.53 -4.44
CA PHE A 110 -3.50 -1.33 -3.80
C PHE A 110 -2.54 -0.50 -2.95
N GLU A 111 -2.36 0.79 -3.23
CA GLU A 111 -1.52 1.66 -2.39
C GLU A 111 -2.09 1.73 -0.97
N TRP A 112 -3.40 1.96 -0.82
CA TRP A 112 -4.06 1.97 0.48
C TRP A 112 -4.21 0.57 1.07
N ALA A 113 -4.62 -0.41 0.27
CA ALA A 113 -4.92 -1.73 0.80
C ALA A 113 -3.64 -2.47 1.26
N TYR A 114 -2.53 -2.38 0.52
CA TYR A 114 -1.36 -3.24 0.73
C TYR A 114 -0.01 -2.52 0.64
N THR A 115 0.24 -1.76 -0.43
CA THR A 115 1.60 -1.36 -0.83
C THR A 115 2.20 -0.26 0.03
N ALA A 116 1.45 0.80 0.32
CA ALA A 116 2.00 1.96 1.00
C ALA A 116 2.22 1.69 2.50
N SER A 117 3.13 2.45 3.11
CA SER A 117 3.38 2.37 4.54
C SER A 117 2.18 2.85 5.33
N MET A 118 1.91 2.24 6.49
CA MET A 118 0.72 2.55 7.29
C MET A 118 0.70 4.00 7.81
N ASP A 119 1.87 4.60 7.99
CA ASP A 119 2.03 6.00 8.42
C ASP A 119 2.05 7.00 7.24
N SER A 120 1.95 6.50 6.01
CA SER A 120 1.83 7.36 4.84
C SER A 120 0.41 7.95 4.72
N LYS A 121 0.34 9.16 4.15
CA LYS A 121 -0.88 9.86 3.77
C LYS A 121 -0.86 10.13 2.28
N ILE A 122 -1.82 9.56 1.55
CA ILE A 122 -1.94 9.66 0.09
C ILE A 122 -3.25 10.37 -0.23
N ASP A 123 -3.19 11.43 -1.03
CA ASP A 123 -4.35 12.21 -1.49
C ASP A 123 -5.32 12.62 -0.35
N GLY A 124 -4.76 12.93 0.82
CA GLY A 124 -5.52 13.37 1.99
C GLY A 124 -5.98 12.26 2.94
N LEU A 125 -5.83 10.98 2.58
CA LEU A 125 -6.25 9.83 3.38
C LEU A 125 -5.05 9.08 3.95
N TYR A 126 -5.04 8.83 5.26
CA TYR A 126 -4.02 7.99 5.88
C TYR A 126 -4.19 6.53 5.45
N VAL A 127 -3.08 5.85 5.19
CA VAL A 127 -3.10 4.44 4.76
C VAL A 127 -3.72 3.55 5.84
N GLN A 128 -3.34 3.74 7.11
CA GLN A 128 -3.94 3.00 8.21
C GLN A 128 -5.45 3.25 8.35
N GLU A 129 -5.90 4.48 8.13
CA GLU A 129 -7.32 4.84 8.16
C GLU A 129 -8.09 4.13 7.04
N ALA A 130 -7.55 4.12 5.82
CA ALA A 130 -8.13 3.40 4.69
C ALA A 130 -8.25 1.89 4.99
N ARG A 131 -7.21 1.26 5.55
CA ARG A 131 -7.23 -0.16 5.91
C ARG A 131 -8.27 -0.47 6.98
N ASN A 132 -8.40 0.39 7.99
CA ASN A 132 -9.44 0.27 9.01
C ASN A 132 -10.83 0.36 8.38
N ASN A 133 -11.05 1.31 7.46
CA ASN A 133 -12.35 1.46 6.79
C ASN A 133 -12.71 0.22 5.95
N LEU A 134 -11.75 -0.36 5.23
CA LEU A 134 -11.96 -1.63 4.51
C LEU A 134 -12.34 -2.77 5.47
N GLY A 135 -11.69 -2.84 6.64
CA GLY A 135 -12.04 -3.79 7.69
C GLY A 135 -13.45 -3.61 8.24
N LYS A 136 -13.86 -2.35 8.46
CA LYS A 136 -15.22 -2.02 8.92
C LYS A 136 -16.26 -2.49 7.90
N SER A 137 -16.07 -2.18 6.62
CA SER A 137 -17.00 -2.61 5.56
C SER A 137 -17.11 -4.12 5.43
N LEU A 138 -16.04 -4.87 5.72
CA LEU A 138 -16.10 -6.34 5.78
C LEU A 138 -16.99 -6.83 6.93
N ALA A 139 -16.92 -6.20 8.10
CA ALA A 139 -17.76 -6.53 9.24
C ALA A 139 -19.23 -6.11 9.03
N GLU A 140 -19.46 -4.92 8.46
CA GLU A 140 -20.79 -4.44 8.08
C GLU A 140 -21.48 -5.43 7.13
N ARG A 141 -20.77 -5.87 6.08
CA ARG A 141 -21.28 -6.89 5.16
C ARG A 141 -21.63 -8.19 5.89
N ASP A 142 -20.76 -8.69 6.75
CA ASP A 142 -21.05 -9.93 7.50
C ASP A 142 -22.29 -9.78 8.39
N ILE A 143 -22.50 -8.61 9.02
CA ILE A 143 -23.70 -8.33 9.82
C ILE A 143 -24.96 -8.33 8.94
N GLU A 144 -24.91 -7.68 7.78
CA GLU A 144 -26.01 -7.65 6.79
C GLU A 144 -26.36 -9.05 6.27
N GLU A 145 -25.37 -9.93 6.11
CA GLU A 145 -25.52 -11.31 5.65
C GLU A 145 -26.00 -12.29 6.75
N GLY A 146 -26.37 -11.79 7.94
CA GLY A 146 -26.90 -12.60 9.05
C GLY A 146 -25.90 -12.86 10.19
N GLY A 147 -24.74 -12.21 10.15
CA GLY A 147 -23.68 -12.30 11.14
C GLY A 147 -22.77 -13.50 10.97
N ILE A 148 -21.68 -13.50 11.73
CA ILE A 148 -20.75 -14.63 11.84
C ILE A 148 -20.64 -15.08 13.29
N GLN A 149 -20.65 -16.40 13.52
CA GLN A 149 -20.35 -16.92 14.84
C GLN A 149 -18.84 -17.17 14.96
N ALA A 150 -18.12 -16.20 15.50
CA ALA A 150 -16.70 -16.30 15.77
C ALA A 150 -16.38 -15.86 17.21
N ASP A 151 -15.20 -16.22 17.70
CA ASP A 151 -14.76 -15.94 19.07
C ASP A 151 -13.70 -14.84 19.12
N LEU A 152 -12.99 -14.60 18.01
CA LEU A 152 -12.00 -13.53 17.88
C LEU A 152 -11.79 -13.13 16.41
N VAL A 153 -11.21 -11.95 16.22
CA VAL A 153 -10.64 -11.50 14.95
C VAL A 153 -9.13 -11.42 15.05
N ALA A 154 -8.44 -11.88 14.03
CA ALA A 154 -6.99 -11.93 13.96
C ALA A 154 -6.48 -11.41 12.62
N PRO A 155 -5.35 -10.70 12.60
CA PRO A 155 -4.73 -10.28 11.35
C PRO A 155 -3.79 -11.35 10.80
N VAL A 156 -3.61 -11.34 9.49
CA VAL A 156 -2.32 -11.69 8.92
C VAL A 156 -1.35 -10.52 9.20
N PRO A 157 -0.14 -10.77 9.75
CA PRO A 157 0.73 -9.69 10.18
C PRO A 157 1.07 -8.66 9.10
N MET A 158 1.39 -7.44 9.54
CA MET A 158 1.67 -6.26 8.70
C MET A 158 0.40 -5.62 8.11
N SER A 159 0.13 -5.77 6.82
CA SER A 159 -0.99 -5.12 6.11
C SER A 159 -2.36 -5.51 6.67
N GLY A 160 -2.55 -6.78 7.05
CA GLY A 160 -3.79 -7.30 7.62
C GLY A 160 -4.19 -6.70 8.96
N ILE A 161 -3.27 -6.05 9.68
CA ILE A 161 -3.52 -5.45 11.00
C ILE A 161 -4.63 -4.40 10.92
N GLY A 162 -4.58 -3.49 9.96
CA GLY A 162 -5.61 -2.45 9.83
C GLY A 162 -6.99 -3.02 9.49
N HIS A 163 -7.03 -4.03 8.63
CA HIS A 163 -8.28 -4.70 8.28
C HIS A 163 -8.90 -5.41 9.50
N ALA A 164 -8.09 -6.12 10.29
CA ALA A 164 -8.56 -6.75 11.52
C ALA A 164 -9.03 -5.74 12.58
N LEU A 165 -8.31 -4.62 12.76
CA LEU A 165 -8.71 -3.54 13.66
C LEU A 165 -10.05 -2.91 13.22
N GLY A 166 -10.20 -2.65 11.92
CA GLY A 166 -11.46 -2.19 11.34
C GLY A 166 -12.63 -3.12 11.63
N TYR A 167 -12.41 -4.41 11.37
CA TYR A 167 -13.40 -5.45 11.57
C TYR A 167 -13.76 -5.61 13.05
N HIS A 168 -12.76 -5.61 13.94
CA HIS A 168 -12.92 -5.64 15.40
C HIS A 168 -13.86 -4.53 15.90
N MET A 169 -13.62 -3.28 15.47
CA MET A 169 -14.37 -2.12 15.93
C MET A 169 -15.87 -2.19 15.63
N VAL A 170 -16.25 -2.85 14.52
CA VAL A 170 -17.66 -2.96 14.10
C VAL A 170 -18.31 -4.24 14.61
N SER A 171 -17.60 -5.38 14.53
CA SER A 171 -18.15 -6.68 14.95
C SER A 171 -18.21 -6.87 16.46
N GLY A 172 -17.40 -6.14 17.23
CA GLY A 172 -17.25 -6.32 18.69
C GLY A 172 -16.48 -7.58 19.09
N LEU A 173 -16.05 -8.42 18.15
CA LEU A 173 -15.23 -9.62 18.42
C LEU A 173 -13.85 -9.21 18.91
N PRO A 174 -13.27 -9.80 19.97
CA PRO A 174 -11.97 -9.39 20.49
C PRO A 174 -10.86 -9.55 19.44
N TYR A 175 -10.00 -8.54 19.32
CA TYR A 175 -8.80 -8.61 18.50
C TYR A 175 -7.72 -9.42 19.20
N GLN A 176 -7.13 -10.39 18.51
CA GLN A 176 -6.08 -11.24 19.04
C GLN A 176 -5.07 -11.61 17.95
N GLU A 177 -3.78 -11.40 18.24
CA GLU A 177 -2.70 -11.91 17.40
C GLU A 177 -2.63 -13.43 17.48
N VAL A 178 -2.65 -14.10 16.33
CA VAL A 178 -2.54 -15.58 16.22
C VAL A 178 -1.25 -16.02 15.50
N PHE A 179 -0.50 -15.06 14.97
CA PHE A 179 0.81 -15.27 14.37
C PHE A 179 1.85 -14.37 15.03
N LEU A 180 3.03 -14.91 15.26
CA LEU A 180 4.23 -14.13 15.50
C LEU A 180 5.00 -13.98 14.18
N TYR A 181 5.19 -12.74 13.75
CA TYR A 181 6.06 -12.43 12.60
C TYR A 181 7.53 -12.36 13.03
N ASN A 182 8.33 -13.30 12.54
CA ASN A 182 9.76 -13.33 12.79
C ASN A 182 10.49 -12.36 11.84
N ARG A 183 10.76 -11.15 12.33
CA ARG A 183 11.46 -10.08 11.62
C ARG A 183 12.93 -10.42 11.28
N TYR A 184 13.50 -11.44 11.91
CA TYR A 184 14.89 -11.86 11.71
C TYR A 184 15.02 -13.12 10.85
N ALA A 185 13.92 -13.62 10.28
CA ALA A 185 13.97 -14.80 9.43
C ALA A 185 14.75 -14.54 8.13
N ASP A 186 15.60 -15.50 7.75
CA ASP A 186 16.42 -15.42 6.55
C ASP A 186 15.61 -15.29 5.25
N ARG A 187 16.28 -14.77 4.21
CA ARG A 187 15.69 -14.66 2.88
C ARG A 187 15.48 -16.05 2.29
N SER A 188 14.23 -16.45 2.13
CA SER A 188 13.86 -17.80 1.67
C SER A 188 14.42 -18.20 0.29
N TYR A 189 14.75 -17.25 -0.59
CA TYR A 189 15.20 -17.56 -1.96
C TYR A 189 16.69 -17.94 -2.08
N THR A 190 17.48 -17.83 -1.02
CA THR A 190 18.92 -18.21 -1.05
C THR A 190 19.14 -19.72 -1.02
N GLN A 191 18.08 -20.50 -0.79
CA GLN A 191 18.16 -21.95 -0.67
C GLN A 191 18.14 -22.63 -2.05
N LEU A 192 18.94 -23.71 -2.16
CA LEU A 192 19.15 -24.46 -3.41
C LEU A 192 17.97 -25.37 -3.76
N THR A 193 17.23 -25.89 -2.77
CA THR A 193 16.10 -26.81 -2.97
C THR A 193 14.76 -26.14 -2.64
N GLN A 194 13.67 -26.57 -3.28
CA GLN A 194 12.33 -26.05 -2.98
C GLN A 194 11.89 -26.39 -1.54
N GLU A 195 12.25 -27.57 -1.03
CA GLU A 195 11.97 -27.98 0.34
C GLU A 195 12.60 -27.05 1.38
N ASP A 196 13.85 -26.63 1.17
CA ASP A 196 14.51 -25.67 2.06
C ASP A 196 13.89 -24.28 1.97
N ARG A 197 13.44 -23.86 0.78
CA ARG A 197 12.69 -22.60 0.61
C ARG A 197 11.39 -22.62 1.40
N ASP A 198 10.67 -23.75 1.36
CA ASP A 198 9.41 -23.93 2.08
C ASP A 198 9.64 -23.98 3.59
N ARG A 199 10.73 -24.61 4.05
CA ARG A 199 11.15 -24.63 5.46
C ARG A 199 11.51 -23.24 5.98
N VAL A 200 12.26 -22.44 5.22
CA VAL A 200 12.59 -21.05 5.59
C VAL A 200 11.35 -20.15 5.53
N ALA A 201 10.43 -20.37 4.59
CA ALA A 201 9.16 -19.66 4.56
C ALA A 201 8.32 -19.92 5.83
N LYS A 202 8.27 -21.16 6.31
CA LYS A 202 7.66 -21.51 7.61
C LYS A 202 8.31 -20.81 8.81
N LYS A 203 9.59 -20.44 8.75
CA LYS A 203 10.26 -19.70 9.84
C LYS A 203 9.80 -18.24 9.97
N LYS A 204 9.12 -17.68 8.97
CA LYS A 204 8.69 -16.26 8.98
C LYS A 204 7.46 -16.00 9.83
N LEU A 205 6.58 -16.99 9.99
CA LEU A 205 5.34 -16.87 10.76
C LEU A 205 5.23 -18.09 11.68
N SER A 206 5.13 -17.85 12.99
CA SER A 206 4.87 -18.89 13.98
C SER A 206 3.46 -18.77 14.51
N VAL A 207 2.74 -19.88 14.60
CA VAL A 207 1.38 -19.89 15.13
C VAL A 207 1.41 -19.79 16.65
N LEU A 208 0.58 -18.92 17.22
CA LEU A 208 0.41 -18.74 18.66
C LEU A 208 -0.74 -19.61 19.16
N GLU A 209 -0.46 -20.89 19.41
CA GLU A 209 -1.48 -21.89 19.74
C GLU A 209 -2.39 -21.49 20.94
N TYR A 210 -1.80 -20.91 21.99
CA TYR A 210 -2.56 -20.48 23.18
C TYR A 210 -3.66 -19.47 22.86
N ALA A 211 -3.51 -18.70 21.78
CA ALA A 211 -4.42 -17.63 21.41
C ALA A 211 -5.69 -18.14 20.70
N LEU A 212 -5.62 -19.33 20.09
CA LEU A 212 -6.57 -19.78 19.07
C LEU A 212 -7.18 -21.17 19.31
N ARG A 213 -6.58 -21.99 20.19
CA ARG A 213 -7.03 -23.36 20.43
C ARG A 213 -8.52 -23.39 20.82
N ASP A 214 -9.27 -24.26 20.16
CA ASP A 214 -10.73 -24.48 20.29
C ASP A 214 -11.60 -23.26 19.93
N LYS A 215 -11.02 -22.20 19.34
CA LYS A 215 -11.74 -20.98 18.96
C LYS A 215 -12.06 -20.92 17.47
N ARG A 216 -13.10 -20.17 17.14
CA ARG A 216 -13.53 -19.78 15.78
C ARG A 216 -12.95 -18.40 15.47
N ILE A 217 -12.24 -18.29 14.36
CA ILE A 217 -11.37 -17.14 14.09
C ILE A 217 -11.85 -16.45 12.83
N VAL A 218 -12.06 -15.13 12.87
CA VAL A 218 -12.07 -14.32 11.65
C VAL A 218 -10.63 -13.93 11.34
N LEU A 219 -10.08 -14.42 10.22
CA LEU A 219 -8.72 -14.10 9.78
C LEU A 219 -8.78 -13.04 8.68
N CYS A 220 -8.31 -11.82 8.98
CA CYS A 220 -8.25 -10.72 8.02
C CYS A 220 -6.89 -10.68 7.30
N ASP A 221 -6.90 -10.73 5.97
CA ASP A 221 -5.72 -10.54 5.10
C ASP A 221 -6.01 -9.41 4.10
N ASP A 222 -4.96 -8.83 3.51
CA ASP A 222 -5.14 -7.76 2.52
C ASP A 222 -5.66 -8.29 1.18
N SER A 223 -5.07 -9.35 0.65
CA SER A 223 -5.32 -9.82 -0.71
C SER A 223 -5.07 -11.33 -0.89
N ILE A 224 -5.70 -11.92 -1.90
CA ILE A 224 -5.39 -13.27 -2.38
C ILE A 224 -4.96 -13.17 -3.84
N VAL A 225 -3.68 -13.44 -4.12
CA VAL A 225 -3.15 -13.46 -5.50
C VAL A 225 -3.16 -14.88 -6.08
N ARG A 226 -2.56 -15.85 -5.37
CA ARG A 226 -2.45 -17.25 -5.83
C ARG A 226 -3.14 -18.27 -4.93
N GLY A 227 -3.65 -17.85 -3.78
CA GLY A 227 -4.31 -18.74 -2.80
C GLY A 227 -3.38 -19.64 -1.98
N THR A 228 -2.15 -19.92 -2.43
CA THR A 228 -1.23 -20.85 -1.73
C THR A 228 -0.91 -20.42 -0.31
N GLN A 229 -0.55 -19.15 -0.09
CA GLN A 229 -0.18 -18.65 1.23
C GLN A 229 -1.36 -18.68 2.22
N ILE A 230 -2.55 -18.22 1.80
CA ILE A 230 -3.71 -18.23 2.69
C ILE A 230 -4.17 -19.65 3.01
N ARG A 231 -4.06 -20.58 2.05
CA ARG A 231 -4.34 -22.00 2.27
C ARG A 231 -3.42 -22.60 3.33
N GLU A 232 -2.11 -22.34 3.25
CA GLU A 232 -1.17 -22.84 4.26
C GLU A 232 -1.38 -22.18 5.62
N LYS A 233 -1.65 -20.85 5.69
CA LYS A 233 -1.99 -20.16 6.95
C LYS A 233 -3.23 -20.78 7.61
N VAL A 234 -4.30 -21.00 6.85
CA VAL A 234 -5.52 -21.64 7.36
C VAL A 234 -5.21 -23.05 7.87
N ARG A 235 -4.44 -23.84 7.12
CA ARG A 235 -4.01 -25.19 7.53
C ARG A 235 -3.19 -25.13 8.82
N ASP A 236 -2.25 -24.22 8.95
CA ASP A 236 -1.40 -24.08 10.14
C ASP A 236 -2.24 -23.70 11.38
N LEU A 237 -3.22 -22.81 11.24
CA LEU A 237 -4.16 -22.47 12.32
C LEU A 237 -5.05 -23.67 12.71
N LYS A 238 -5.57 -24.40 11.73
CA LYS A 238 -6.38 -25.61 11.97
C LYS A 238 -5.55 -26.71 12.65
N ASN A 239 -4.30 -26.90 12.24
CA ASN A 239 -3.39 -27.86 12.85
C ASN A 239 -3.02 -27.48 14.30
N ALA A 240 -2.98 -26.17 14.61
CA ALA A 240 -2.79 -25.66 15.97
C ALA A 240 -4.08 -25.67 16.82
N GLY A 241 -5.17 -26.25 16.33
CA GLY A 241 -6.39 -26.46 17.11
C GLY A 241 -7.48 -25.40 16.92
N ALA A 242 -7.44 -24.55 15.88
CA ALA A 242 -8.58 -23.68 15.56
C ALA A 242 -9.83 -24.50 15.20
N LYS A 243 -10.96 -24.19 15.83
CA LYS A 243 -12.26 -24.83 15.55
C LYS A 243 -12.75 -24.45 14.15
N GLU A 244 -12.76 -23.16 13.83
CA GLU A 244 -13.15 -22.63 12.51
C GLU A 244 -12.22 -21.47 12.13
N VAL A 245 -12.00 -21.26 10.83
CA VAL A 245 -11.21 -20.15 10.31
C VAL A 245 -11.99 -19.52 9.15
N HIS A 246 -12.53 -18.34 9.39
CA HIS A 246 -13.30 -17.55 8.43
C HIS A 246 -12.40 -16.46 7.84
N VAL A 247 -11.96 -16.66 6.61
CA VAL A 247 -11.07 -15.70 5.95
C VAL A 247 -11.88 -14.49 5.47
N ARG A 248 -11.34 -13.29 5.67
CA ARG A 248 -11.85 -12.02 5.13
C ARG A 248 -10.72 -11.28 4.43
N VAL A 249 -10.94 -10.95 3.16
CA VAL A 249 -9.95 -10.31 2.29
C VAL A 249 -10.44 -8.90 1.98
N ALA A 250 -9.59 -7.91 2.19
CA ALA A 250 -9.96 -6.50 2.07
C ALA A 250 -9.87 -5.92 0.65
N CYS A 251 -9.14 -6.58 -0.25
CA CYS A 251 -9.06 -6.25 -1.69
C CYS A 251 -10.07 -7.03 -2.52
#